data_AF-A0A565CUC9-F1
#
_entry.id   AF-A0A565CUC9-F1
#
_cell.length_a   1.000
_cell.length_b   1.000
_cell.length_c   1.000
_cell.angle_alpha   90.00
_cell.angle_beta   90.00
_cell.angle_gamma   90.00
#
_symmetry.space_group_name_H-M   'P 1'
#
loop_
_entity.id
_entity.type
_entity.pdbx_description
1 polymer ?
#
loop_
_entity_poly.entity_id
_entity_poly.type
_entity_poly.pdbx_seq_one_letter_code
_entity_poly.pdbx_strand_id
1 'polypeptide(L)'
;MTDYCCPSMDLGAMLDQYQKLSGKKLWDAKHENLSNEIDRIKKENDSLQLELRHLKGEDIQSLNLKNLMAVENAIEHGLDKLRDHQMEFLMTKRRNAKMMEEEHRQLNFQLFGYRVQPIQPNLQEKIMSLVID
;
A
#
# COMPACT_ATOMS: atom_id res chain seq x y z
N MET A 1 -44.85 -9.97 15.89
CA MET A 1 -44.91 -9.06 17.05
C MET A 1 -43.54 -8.40 17.13
N THR A 2 -43.34 -7.14 16.79
CA THR A 2 -44.12 -5.94 17.14
C THR A 2 -44.09 -4.89 16.02
N ASP A 3 -45.24 -4.68 15.36
CA ASP A 3 -45.52 -3.52 14.51
C ASP A 3 -45.94 -2.33 15.40
N TYR A 4 -45.00 -1.82 16.20
CA TYR A 4 -45.21 -0.64 17.06
C TYR A 4 -44.24 0.50 16.76
N CYS A 5 -43.80 0.60 15.51
CA CYS A 5 -43.04 1.74 15.04
C CYS A 5 -43.72 2.28 13.79
N CYS A 6 -44.08 3.57 13.85
CA CYS A 6 -44.53 4.32 12.69
C CYS A 6 -43.57 4.02 11.52
N PRO A 7 -44.03 3.80 10.28
CA PRO A 7 -43.15 3.50 9.14
C PRO A 7 -42.03 4.54 8.93
N SER A 8 -42.20 5.73 9.51
CA SER A 8 -41.26 6.84 9.45
C SER A 8 -40.17 6.85 10.54
N MET A 9 -40.25 5.99 11.57
CA MET A 9 -39.35 6.06 12.72
C MET A 9 -39.12 4.68 13.34
N ASP A 10 -37.87 4.23 13.30
CA ASP A 10 -37.44 2.99 13.96
C ASP A 10 -37.35 3.17 15.49
N LEU A 11 -37.43 2.05 16.23
CA LEU A 11 -37.43 1.98 17.68
C LEU A 11 -36.20 2.68 18.28
N GLY A 12 -35.01 2.51 17.68
CA GLY A 12 -33.79 3.19 18.14
C GLY A 12 -33.92 4.71 18.10
N ALA A 13 -34.46 5.25 17.00
CA ALA A 13 -34.69 6.68 16.85
C ALA A 13 -35.75 7.20 17.86
N MET A 14 -36.79 6.41 18.13
CA MET A 14 -37.83 6.75 19.11
C MET A 14 -37.26 6.82 20.53
N LEU A 15 -36.42 5.86 20.91
CA LEU A 15 -35.76 5.82 22.22
C LEU A 15 -34.76 6.97 22.39
N ASP A 16 -33.99 7.31 21.36
CA ASP A 16 -33.10 8.47 21.36
C ASP A 16 -33.89 9.78 21.56
N GLN A 17 -35.03 9.92 20.88
CA GLN A 17 -35.87 11.11 20.99
C GLN A 17 -36.54 11.19 22.37
N TYR A 18 -36.98 10.07 22.92
CA TYR A 18 -37.49 9.99 24.30
C TYR A 18 -36.43 10.41 25.31
N GLN A 19 -35.20 9.91 25.20
CA GLN A 19 -34.11 10.30 26.09
C GLN A 19 -33.80 11.80 26.00
N LYS A 20 -33.78 12.37 24.79
CA LYS A 20 -33.56 13.82 24.57
C LYS A 20 -34.66 14.70 25.18
N LEU A 21 -35.92 14.29 25.06
CA LEU A 21 -37.06 15.08 25.53
C LEU A 21 -37.37 14.89 27.02
N SER A 22 -37.24 13.66 27.53
CA SER A 22 -37.57 13.34 28.92
C SER A 22 -36.43 13.58 29.90
N GLY A 23 -35.19 13.68 29.41
CA GLY A 23 -33.97 13.75 30.23
C GLY A 23 -33.69 12.48 31.04
N LYS A 24 -34.50 11.42 30.89
CA LYS A 24 -34.27 10.14 31.56
C LYS A 24 -33.19 9.36 30.82
N LYS A 25 -32.18 8.94 31.59
CA LYS A 25 -31.06 8.15 31.10
C LYS A 25 -31.51 6.72 30.82
N LEU A 26 -31.62 6.36 29.53
CA LEU A 26 -31.91 5.00 29.07
C LEU A 26 -30.63 4.19 28.88
N TRP A 27 -29.56 4.84 28.42
CA TRP A 27 -28.29 4.19 28.10
C TRP A 27 -27.43 3.95 29.36
N ASP A 28 -26.82 2.77 29.43
CA ASP A 28 -25.81 2.48 30.44
C ASP A 28 -24.48 3.17 30.12
N ALA A 29 -23.56 3.18 31.08
CA ALA A 29 -22.27 3.84 30.90
C ALA A 29 -21.45 3.26 29.73
N LYS A 30 -21.64 1.98 29.37
CA LYS A 30 -20.91 1.36 28.26
C LYS A 30 -21.40 1.88 26.91
N HIS A 31 -22.72 1.97 26.73
CA HIS A 31 -23.32 2.51 25.50
C HIS A 31 -22.99 3.99 25.32
N GLU A 32 -23.00 4.78 26.40
CA GLU A 32 -22.60 6.20 26.33
C GLU A 32 -21.12 6.36 25.96
N ASN A 33 -20.24 5.58 26.58
CA ASN A 33 -18.81 5.62 26.25
C ASN A 33 -18.58 5.24 24.79
N LEU A 34 -19.29 4.24 24.27
CA LEU A 34 -19.19 3.85 22.86
C LEU A 34 -19.71 4.96 21.93
N SER A 35 -20.83 5.60 22.26
CA SER A 35 -21.36 6.73 21.47
C SER A 35 -20.37 7.90 21.44
N ASN A 36 -19.77 8.23 22.60
CA ASN A 36 -18.77 9.28 22.69
C ASN A 36 -17.50 8.96 21.88
N GLU A 37 -17.08 7.70 21.88
CA GLU A 37 -15.94 7.23 21.09
C GLU A 37 -16.23 7.32 19.59
N ILE A 38 -17.43 6.92 19.16
CA ILE A 38 -17.86 7.08 17.77
C ILE A 38 -17.85 8.55 17.35
N ASP A 39 -18.37 9.45 18.19
CA ASP A 39 -18.39 10.88 17.89
C ASP A 39 -16.99 11.49 17.87
N ARG A 40 -16.07 10.99 18.70
CA ARG A 40 -14.66 11.36 18.65
C ARG A 40 -14.02 10.94 17.33
N ILE A 41 -14.18 9.67 16.95
CA ILE A 41 -13.61 9.12 15.71
C ILE A 41 -14.17 9.84 14.49
N LYS A 42 -15.47 10.15 14.46
CA LYS A 42 -16.08 10.92 13.37
C LYS A 42 -15.44 12.30 13.22
N LYS A 43 -15.29 13.05 14.32
CA LYS A 43 -14.63 14.36 14.30
C LYS A 43 -13.18 14.29 13.84
N GLU A 44 -12.45 13.28 14.28
CA GLU A 44 -11.07 13.05 13.87
C GLU A 44 -11.00 12.74 12.36
N ASN A 45 -11.86 11.85 11.87
CA ASN A 45 -11.95 11.52 10.46
C ASN A 45 -12.32 12.74 9.59
N ASP A 46 -13.27 13.57 10.03
CA ASP A 46 -13.64 14.81 9.33
C ASP A 46 -12.44 15.79 9.26
N SER A 47 -11.66 15.88 10.33
CA SER A 47 -10.42 16.68 10.36
C SER A 47 -9.38 16.14 9.38
N LEU A 48 -9.14 14.82 9.37
CA LEU A 48 -8.18 14.19 8.45
C LEU A 48 -8.61 14.32 6.99
N GLN A 49 -9.91 14.23 6.70
CA GLN A 49 -10.43 14.46 5.36
C GLN A 49 -10.23 15.91 4.91
N LEU A 50 -10.41 16.88 5.81
CA LEU A 50 -10.09 18.29 5.54
C LEU A 50 -8.59 18.47 5.26
N GLU A 51 -7.71 17.87 6.05
CA GLU A 51 -6.26 17.91 5.82
C GLU A 51 -5.87 17.29 4.46
N LEU A 52 -6.47 16.15 4.09
CA LEU A 52 -6.25 15.53 2.78
C LEU A 52 -6.67 16.44 1.62
N ARG A 53 -7.76 17.20 1.77
CA ARG A 53 -8.18 18.19 0.77
C ARG A 53 -7.15 19.32 0.64
N HIS A 54 -6.64 19.84 1.76
CA HIS A 54 -5.57 20.85 1.72
C HIS A 54 -4.31 20.31 1.04
N LEU A 55 -3.89 19.07 1.32
CA LEU A 55 -2.75 18.44 0.66
C LEU A 55 -2.95 18.25 -0.85
N LYS A 56 -4.20 18.12 -1.31
CA LYS A 56 -4.56 18.06 -2.74
C LYS A 56 -4.65 19.43 -3.41
N GLY A 57 -4.51 20.52 -2.66
CA GLY A 57 -4.68 21.88 -3.20
C GLY A 57 -6.12 22.38 -3.19
N GLU A 58 -7.02 21.71 -2.47
CA GLU A 58 -8.42 22.13 -2.28
C GLU A 58 -8.58 23.00 -1.03
N ASP A 59 -9.61 23.86 -0.97
CA ASP A 59 -9.95 24.73 0.18
C ASP A 59 -8.82 25.63 0.73
N ILE A 60 -7.79 25.88 -0.06
CA ILE A 60 -6.57 26.60 0.34
C ILE A 60 -6.83 28.04 0.79
N GLN A 61 -7.82 28.69 0.20
CA GLN A 61 -8.18 30.09 0.54
C GLN A 61 -8.66 30.25 1.98
N SER A 62 -9.09 29.16 2.64
CA SER A 62 -9.52 29.18 4.04
C SER A 62 -8.34 29.13 5.03
N LEU A 63 -7.13 28.82 4.56
CA LEU A 63 -5.95 28.65 5.41
C LEU A 63 -5.24 29.97 5.67
N ASN A 64 -4.74 30.12 6.89
CA ASN A 64 -3.80 31.19 7.22
C ASN A 64 -2.37 30.85 6.74
N LEU A 65 -1.49 31.86 6.72
CA LEU A 65 -0.11 31.71 6.25
C LEU A 65 0.64 30.56 6.93
N LYS A 66 0.52 30.42 8.25
CA LYS A 66 1.23 29.39 9.01
C LYS A 66 0.80 27.98 8.59
N ASN A 67 -0.51 27.78 8.40
CA ASN A 67 -1.04 26.49 7.98
C ASN A 67 -0.70 26.20 6.51
N LEU A 68 -0.68 27.23 5.65
CA LEU A 68 -0.25 27.10 4.27
C LEU A 68 1.22 26.65 4.17
N MET A 69 2.11 27.27 4.94
CA MET A 69 3.51 26.85 5.04
C MET A 69 3.65 25.40 5.52
N ALA A 70 2.81 24.97 6.47
CA ALA A 70 2.85 23.58 6.94
C ALA A 70 2.47 22.58 5.83
N VAL A 71 1.44 22.90 5.02
CA VAL A 71 1.03 22.10 3.86
C VAL A 71 2.12 22.06 2.80
N GLU A 72 2.72 23.20 2.47
CA GLU A 72 3.84 23.29 1.53
C GLU A 72 5.02 22.41 1.96
N ASN A 73 5.47 22.54 3.20
CA ASN A 73 6.55 21.72 3.75
C ASN A 73 6.22 20.21 3.69
N ALA A 74 4.99 19.83 4.02
CA ALA A 74 4.57 18.43 3.99
C ALA A 74 4.60 17.85 2.56
N ILE A 75 4.14 18.63 1.57
CA ILE A 75 4.16 18.24 0.15
C ILE A 75 5.61 18.14 -0.34
N GLU A 76 6.46 19.12 -0.04
CA GLU A 76 7.86 19.14 -0.44
C GLU A 76 8.61 17.91 0.10
N HIS A 77 8.49 17.62 1.40
CA HIS A 77 9.08 16.43 2.02
C HIS A 77 8.55 15.12 1.41
N GLY A 78 7.25 15.07 1.08
CA GLY A 78 6.64 13.92 0.42
C GLY A 78 7.23 13.69 -0.98
N LEU A 79 7.44 14.76 -1.74
CA LEU A 79 8.03 14.71 -3.08
C LEU A 79 9.50 14.28 -3.03
N ASP A 80 10.27 14.77 -2.07
CA ASP A 80 11.67 14.35 -1.91
C ASP A 80 11.78 12.85 -1.63
N LYS A 81 10.97 12.32 -0.71
CA LYS A 81 10.93 10.88 -0.45
C LYS A 81 10.52 10.06 -1.69
N LEU A 82 9.58 10.58 -2.48
CA LEU A 82 9.17 9.91 -3.71
C LEU A 82 10.31 9.87 -4.74
N ARG A 83 11.04 10.98 -4.90
CA ARG A 83 12.20 11.06 -5.80
C ARG A 83 13.30 10.10 -5.37
N ASP A 84 13.60 10.06 -4.07
CA ASP A 84 14.59 9.13 -3.51
C ASP A 84 14.22 7.68 -3.82
N HIS A 85 12.96 7.31 -3.57
CA HIS A 85 12.47 5.96 -3.84
C HIS A 85 12.52 5.60 -5.35
N GLN A 86 12.12 6.53 -6.22
CA GLN A 86 12.20 6.35 -7.67
C GLN A 86 13.66 6.15 -8.13
N MET A 87 14.58 6.92 -7.56
CA MET A 87 16.01 6.81 -7.86
C MET A 87 16.56 5.46 -7.40
N GLU A 88 16.24 5.03 -6.18
CA GLU A 88 16.65 3.73 -5.65
C GLU A 88 16.15 2.57 -6.53
N PHE A 89 14.89 2.62 -6.94
CA PHE A 89 14.31 1.65 -7.86
C PHE A 89 15.06 1.60 -9.19
N LEU A 90 15.31 2.77 -9.80
CA LEU A 90 16.04 2.88 -11.06
C LEU A 90 17.47 2.32 -10.95
N MET A 91 18.17 2.66 -9.86
CA MET A 91 19.53 2.18 -9.61
C MET A 91 19.57 0.66 -9.44
N THR A 92 18.59 0.10 -8.72
CA THR A 92 18.44 -1.35 -8.58
C THR A 92 18.19 -2.02 -9.93
N LYS A 93 17.28 -1.48 -10.75
CA LYS A 93 17.03 -2.00 -12.10
C LYS A 93 18.27 -1.95 -12.99
N ARG A 94 19.03 -0.86 -12.97
CA ARG A 94 20.30 -0.74 -13.70
C ARG A 94 21.34 -1.77 -13.23
N ARG A 95 21.48 -1.98 -11.93
CA ARG A 95 22.39 -2.98 -11.37
C ARG A 95 22.02 -4.39 -11.83
N ASN A 96 20.74 -4.74 -11.75
CA ASN A 96 20.25 -6.05 -12.17
C ASN A 96 20.48 -6.29 -13.67
N ALA A 97 20.25 -5.28 -14.51
CA ALA A 97 20.53 -5.37 -15.94
C ALA A 97 22.02 -5.66 -16.22
N LYS A 98 22.93 -4.95 -15.55
CA LYS A 98 24.38 -5.19 -15.68
C LYS A 98 24.77 -6.60 -15.25
N MET A 99 24.23 -7.09 -14.13
CA MET A 99 24.49 -8.45 -13.64
C MET A 99 23.98 -9.49 -14.65
N MET A 100 22.76 -9.31 -15.17
CA MET A 100 22.19 -10.21 -16.16
C MET A 100 23.01 -10.25 -17.47
N GLU A 101 23.48 -9.09 -17.94
CA GLU A 101 24.36 -9.03 -19.11
C GLU A 101 25.69 -9.74 -18.86
N GLU A 102 26.25 -9.63 -17.65
CA GLU A 102 27.51 -10.27 -17.29
C GLU A 102 27.36 -11.79 -17.18
N GLU A 103 26.30 -12.29 -16.54
CA GLU A 103 25.96 -13.71 -16.52
C GLU A 103 25.74 -14.26 -17.93
N HIS A 104 25.02 -13.52 -18.78
CA HIS A 104 24.82 -13.90 -20.18
C HIS A 104 26.15 -13.96 -20.95
N ARG A 105 27.08 -13.02 -20.73
CA ARG A 105 28.43 -13.09 -21.30
C ARG A 105 29.17 -14.35 -20.81
N GLN A 106 29.17 -14.60 -19.51
CA GLN A 106 29.85 -15.76 -18.91
C GLN A 106 29.32 -17.10 -19.46
N LEU A 107 28.00 -17.26 -19.57
CA LEU A 107 27.37 -18.44 -20.13
C LEU A 107 27.73 -18.64 -21.61
N ASN A 108 27.79 -17.56 -22.40
CA ASN A 108 28.22 -17.64 -23.80
C ASN A 108 29.69 -18.06 -23.93
N PHE A 109 30.58 -17.57 -23.05
CA PHE A 109 31.97 -18.03 -23.01
C PHE A 109 32.08 -19.53 -22.69
N GLN A 110 31.31 -20.01 -21.71
CA GLN A 110 31.28 -21.45 -21.37
C GLN A 110 30.77 -22.28 -22.55
N LEU A 111 29.67 -21.85 -23.18
CA LEU A 111 29.08 -22.54 -24.33
C LEU A 111 30.04 -22.59 -25.53
N PHE A 112 30.77 -21.50 -25.78
CA PHE A 112 31.83 -21.50 -26.78
C PHE A 112 32.94 -22.50 -26.42
N GLY A 113 33.37 -22.54 -25.15
CA GLY A 113 34.31 -23.54 -24.65
C GLY A 113 33.85 -24.97 -24.92
N TYR A 114 32.57 -25.31 -24.67
CA TYR A 114 32.02 -26.63 -24.96
C TYR A 114 31.95 -26.95 -26.45
N ARG A 115 31.71 -25.97 -27.33
CA ARG A 115 31.70 -26.17 -28.79
C ARG A 115 33.10 -26.39 -29.38
N VAL A 116 34.14 -25.83 -28.76
CA VAL A 116 35.52 -25.92 -29.24
C VAL A 116 36.28 -27.11 -28.61
N GLN A 117 35.77 -27.68 -27.52
CA GLN A 117 36.24 -28.99 -27.07
C GLN A 117 35.91 -30.04 -28.15
N PRO A 118 36.89 -30.82 -28.63
CA PRO A 118 36.59 -31.93 -29.53
C PRO A 118 35.61 -32.86 -28.82
N ILE A 119 34.55 -33.28 -29.53
CA ILE A 119 33.74 -34.43 -29.11
C ILE A 119 34.75 -35.53 -28.78
N GLN A 120 34.78 -35.98 -27.52
CA GLN A 120 35.80 -36.90 -27.05
C GLN A 120 35.92 -38.09 -28.04
N PRO A 121 37.09 -38.34 -28.66
CA PRO A 121 37.26 -39.43 -29.62
C PRO A 121 37.03 -40.82 -29.00
N ASN A 122 36.96 -40.86 -27.67
CA ASN A 122 36.86 -42.06 -26.86
C ASN A 122 35.49 -42.77 -26.97
N LEU A 123 34.48 -42.20 -27.65
CA LEU A 123 33.24 -42.93 -27.98
C LEU A 123 33.43 -43.86 -29.18
N GLN A 124 34.26 -43.49 -30.17
CA GLN A 124 34.53 -44.35 -31.32
C GLN A 124 35.49 -45.49 -30.97
N GLU A 125 36.52 -45.21 -30.16
CA GLU A 125 37.44 -46.26 -29.68
C GLU A 125 36.73 -47.28 -28.78
N LYS A 126 35.80 -46.83 -27.93
CA LYS A 126 35.04 -47.71 -27.04
C LYS A 126 33.99 -48.55 -27.78
N ILE A 127 33.44 -48.05 -28.89
CA ILE A 127 32.58 -48.83 -29.79
C ILE A 127 33.42 -49.84 -30.58
N MET A 128 34.60 -49.47 -31.08
CA MET A 128 35.51 -50.39 -31.78
C MET A 128 36.04 -51.50 -30.87
N SER A 129 36.30 -51.23 -29.59
CA SER A 129 36.69 -52.27 -28.62
C SER A 129 35.56 -53.21 -28.23
N LEU A 130 34.29 -52.79 -28.35
CA LEU A 130 33.12 -53.64 -28.08
C LEU A 130 32.67 -54.47 -29.29
N VAL A 131 33.23 -54.22 -30.48
CA VAL A 131 32.90 -54.94 -31.73
C VAL A 131 34.00 -55.96 -32.10
N ILE A 132 35.11 -56.00 -31.37
CA ILE A 132 36.26 -56.90 -31.62
C ILE A 132 36.32 -58.10 -30.63
N ASP A 133 35.44 -58.16 -29.64
CA ASP A 133 35.17 -59.39 -28.85
C ASP A 133 33.90 -60.09 -29.35
#